data_AF-A0A2A9CRX7-F1
#
_entry.id   AF-A0A2A9CRX7-F1
#
_cell.length_a   1.000
_cell.length_b   1.000
_cell.length_c   1.000
_cell.angle_alpha   90.00
_cell.angle_beta   90.00
_cell.angle_gamma   90.00
#
_symmetry.space_group_name_H-M   'P 1'
#
loop_
_entity.id
_entity.type
_entity.pdbx_description
1 polymer ?
#
loop_
_entity_poly.entity_id
_entity_poly.type
_entity_poly.pdbx_seq_one_letter_code
_entity_poly.pdbx_strand_id
1 'polypeptide(L)'
;MSAETPRTYADPVDCQHGGRHQHGTRSAYVFDRCRCEACTIVNREGMRIRSRQKALARWNPELDPFIPGDVVRAHLRGLMDAGMGWKRIAAAAGVATSTVYPILYGKNVDQPDHPEYRPPRKQVRRNVAEKLLAVTLDLADGAMVDGTGTRRRLQALVTVGWSQSRLASELGWTVANFGHLIHGTGLVTKGTAARVRDLYDRCWSAPPTATTRQERGGITRARKVARQHGWMPPMAWDDDTIDDPAARPNVGVPAVTTNARIEDVRELLELGEHPDMIAARIGMKASSLHELLRRNAPELATEFGTLAHRRRTEGSTAA
;
A
#
# COMPACT_ATOMS: atom_id res chain seq x y z
N MET A 1 57.81 9.35 29.69
CA MET A 1 56.52 9.12 29.01
C MET A 1 56.58 7.75 28.35
N SER A 2 56.29 6.70 29.12
CA SER A 2 56.32 5.33 28.60
C SER A 2 55.07 5.10 27.78
N ALA A 3 55.24 4.92 26.47
CA ALA A 3 54.18 4.49 25.57
C ALA A 3 53.78 3.06 25.96
N GLU A 4 52.56 2.92 26.49
CA GLU A 4 51.97 1.64 26.83
C GLU A 4 51.64 0.92 25.51
N THR A 5 52.46 -0.06 25.14
CA THR A 5 52.24 -0.91 23.97
C THR A 5 50.87 -1.57 24.09
N PRO A 6 49.98 -1.50 23.06
CA PRO A 6 48.70 -2.18 23.13
C PRO A 6 48.97 -3.68 23.26
N ARG A 7 48.55 -4.28 24.39
CA ARG A 7 48.65 -5.73 24.62
C ARG A 7 48.00 -6.46 23.46
N THR A 8 48.81 -7.04 22.59
CA THR A 8 48.37 -7.99 21.58
C THR A 8 47.80 -9.20 22.32
N TYR A 9 46.50 -9.45 22.13
CA TYR A 9 45.69 -10.49 22.78
C TYR A 9 46.06 -11.93 22.33
N ALA A 10 47.36 -12.22 22.19
CA ALA A 10 47.91 -13.49 21.71
C ALA A 10 48.74 -14.22 22.77
N ASP A 11 48.76 -13.73 24.02
CA ASP A 11 49.38 -14.48 25.11
C ASP A 11 48.58 -15.77 25.36
N PRO A 12 49.23 -16.95 25.45
CA PRO A 12 48.56 -18.19 25.75
C PRO A 12 47.97 -18.10 27.16
N VAL A 13 46.65 -17.94 27.22
CA VAL A 13 45.93 -17.90 28.48
C VAL A 13 45.72 -19.33 28.94
N ASP A 14 46.34 -19.72 30.06
CA ASP A 14 46.16 -21.04 30.66
C ASP A 14 44.72 -21.16 31.20
N CYS A 15 43.84 -21.71 30.37
CA CYS A 15 42.42 -21.86 30.65
C CYS A 15 42.06 -23.34 30.58
N GLN A 16 41.67 -23.90 31.72
CA GLN A 16 41.28 -25.31 31.86
C GLN A 16 39.83 -25.56 31.39
N HIS A 17 39.49 -25.18 30.16
CA HIS A 17 38.21 -25.56 29.55
C HIS A 17 38.38 -25.95 28.07
N GLY A 18 37.63 -26.97 27.65
CA GLY A 18 37.57 -27.38 26.24
C GLY A 18 36.73 -26.40 25.43
N GLY A 19 37.35 -25.33 24.91
CA GLY A 19 36.71 -24.33 24.06
C GLY A 19 37.13 -24.46 22.60
N ARG A 20 36.25 -24.07 21.67
CA ARG A 20 36.57 -24.02 20.22
C ARG A 20 36.78 -22.59 19.71
N HIS A 21 36.46 -21.59 20.52
CA HIS A 21 36.54 -20.18 20.15
C HIS A 21 37.80 -19.54 20.73
N GLN A 22 38.39 -18.64 19.96
CA GLN A 22 39.60 -17.91 20.36
C GLN A 22 39.36 -17.09 21.64
N HIS A 23 40.29 -17.18 22.59
CA HIS A 23 40.30 -16.35 23.79
C HIS A 23 40.36 -14.86 23.45
N GLY A 24 39.83 -14.01 24.33
CA GLY A 24 39.66 -12.59 24.04
C GLY A 24 38.53 -12.28 23.07
N THR A 25 37.65 -13.23 22.78
CA THR A 25 36.41 -12.97 22.04
C THR A 25 35.21 -13.11 22.96
N ARG A 26 34.11 -12.41 22.62
CA ARG A 26 32.84 -12.61 23.32
C ARG A 26 32.29 -14.03 23.12
N SER A 27 32.61 -14.68 21.99
CA SER A 27 32.18 -16.05 21.71
C SER A 27 32.79 -17.05 22.68
N ALA A 28 34.09 -16.94 22.99
CA ALA A 28 34.73 -17.76 24.02
C ALA A 28 34.11 -17.54 25.41
N TYR A 29 33.78 -16.30 25.76
CA TYR A 29 33.09 -16.01 27.03
C TYR A 29 31.69 -16.67 27.11
N VAL A 30 30.89 -16.56 26.04
CA VAL A 30 29.48 -16.97 26.06
C VAL A 30 29.30 -18.46 25.80
N PHE A 31 29.93 -19.01 24.76
CA PHE A 31 29.72 -20.38 24.31
C PHE A 31 30.63 -21.36 25.02
N ASP A 32 31.92 -21.04 25.12
CA ASP A 32 32.91 -21.91 25.79
C ASP A 32 32.94 -21.71 27.30
N ARG A 33 32.12 -20.77 27.80
CA ARG A 33 32.05 -20.37 29.21
C ARG A 33 33.40 -19.95 29.80
N CYS A 34 34.31 -19.48 28.96
CA CYS A 34 35.60 -18.95 29.38
C CYS A 34 35.42 -17.76 30.34
N ARG A 35 36.18 -17.72 31.43
CA ARG A 35 36.15 -16.63 32.41
C ARG A 35 37.50 -15.94 32.62
N CYS A 36 38.49 -16.24 31.78
CA CYS A 36 39.77 -15.55 31.89
C CYS A 36 39.64 -14.04 31.72
N GLU A 37 40.64 -13.32 32.22
CA GLU A 37 40.65 -11.86 32.23
C GLU A 37 40.42 -11.28 30.82
N ALA A 38 41.14 -11.82 29.83
CA ALA A 38 41.00 -11.52 28.41
C ALA A 38 39.53 -11.58 27.92
N CYS A 39 38.86 -12.71 28.12
CA CYS A 39 37.46 -12.91 27.71
C CYS A 39 36.47 -12.05 28.51
N THR A 40 36.75 -11.86 29.80
CA THR A 40 35.91 -11.07 30.71
C THR A 40 35.96 -9.57 30.36
N ILE A 41 37.15 -9.03 30.03
CA ILE A 41 37.33 -7.64 29.59
C ILE A 41 36.50 -7.39 28.31
N VAL A 42 36.64 -8.23 27.29
CA VAL A 42 35.93 -8.06 26.02
C VAL A 42 34.42 -8.17 26.18
N ASN A 43 33.95 -9.07 27.04
CA ASN A 43 32.53 -9.17 27.35
C ASN A 43 32.02 -7.94 28.14
N ARG A 44 32.78 -7.45 29.13
CA ARG A 44 32.44 -6.24 29.91
C ARG A 44 32.39 -5.01 29.02
N GLU A 45 33.36 -4.84 28.13
CA GLU A 45 33.41 -3.72 27.20
C GLU A 45 32.25 -3.78 26.20
N GLY A 46 31.97 -4.95 25.63
CA GLY A 46 30.80 -5.16 24.79
C GLY A 46 29.47 -4.87 25.51
N MET A 47 29.37 -5.16 26.81
CA MET A 47 28.19 -4.79 27.62
C MET A 47 28.10 -3.27 27.82
N ARG A 48 29.21 -2.59 28.13
CA ARG A 48 29.25 -1.13 28.28
C ARG A 48 28.81 -0.41 27.02
N ILE A 49 29.36 -0.80 25.86
CA ILE A 49 28.99 -0.24 24.55
C ILE A 49 27.49 -0.40 24.30
N ARG A 50 26.93 -1.60 24.54
CA ARG A 50 25.48 -1.84 24.38
C ARG A 50 24.63 -1.02 25.33
N SER A 51 25.01 -0.93 26.61
CA SER A 51 24.29 -0.13 27.60
C SER A 51 24.29 1.35 27.22
N ARG A 52 25.42 1.86 26.73
CA ARG A 52 25.54 3.24 26.23
C ARG A 52 24.66 3.47 25.00
N GLN A 53 24.67 2.57 24.02
CA GLN A 53 23.81 2.66 22.83
C GLN A 53 22.32 2.68 23.21
N LYS A 54 21.89 1.82 24.14
CA LYS A 54 20.50 1.82 24.63
C LYS A 54 20.13 3.12 25.36
N ALA A 55 21.04 3.63 26.19
CA ALA A 55 20.82 4.88 26.91
C ALA A 55 20.68 6.06 25.95
N LEU A 56 21.51 6.13 24.91
CA LEU A 56 21.41 7.14 23.86
C LEU A 56 20.12 7.00 23.05
N ALA A 57 19.76 5.78 22.63
CA ALA A 57 18.54 5.50 21.88
C ALA A 57 17.26 5.89 22.63
N ARG A 58 17.29 5.85 23.98
CA ARG A 58 16.17 6.29 24.82
C ARG A 58 15.86 7.77 24.66
N TRP A 59 16.88 8.59 24.41
CA TRP A 59 16.78 10.05 24.30
C TRP A 59 16.76 10.53 22.84
N ASN A 60 17.31 9.74 21.92
CA ASN A 60 17.18 9.96 20.49
C ASN A 60 16.90 8.63 19.77
N PRO A 61 15.62 8.37 19.39
CA PRO A 61 15.23 7.14 18.69
C PRO A 61 16.00 6.86 17.39
N GLU A 62 16.54 7.88 16.72
CA GLU A 62 17.34 7.71 15.51
C GLU A 62 18.66 6.97 15.78
N LEU A 63 19.15 7.01 17.01
CA LEU A 63 20.34 6.28 17.46
C LEU A 63 20.04 4.84 17.88
N ASP A 64 18.80 4.36 17.79
CA ASP A 64 18.47 2.97 18.12
C ASP A 64 19.23 2.03 17.18
N PRO A 65 20.09 1.12 17.67
CA PRO A 65 20.80 0.16 16.83
C PRO A 65 19.88 -0.91 16.20
N PHE A 66 18.58 -0.87 16.45
CA PHE A 66 17.58 -1.76 15.90
C PHE A 66 16.46 -0.99 15.20
N ILE A 67 15.91 -1.63 14.16
CA ILE A 67 14.69 -1.23 13.47
C ILE A 67 13.62 -2.30 13.73
N PRO A 68 12.35 -1.93 13.93
CA PRO A 68 11.24 -2.87 14.01
C PRO A 68 11.21 -3.81 12.79
N GLY A 69 11.11 -5.11 13.06
CA GLY A 69 11.24 -6.13 12.01
C GLY A 69 10.03 -6.25 11.10
N ASP A 70 8.88 -5.77 11.54
CA ASP A 70 7.66 -5.60 10.74
C ASP A 70 7.84 -4.60 9.60
N VAL A 71 8.50 -3.46 9.83
CA VAL A 71 8.82 -2.46 8.78
C VAL A 71 9.64 -3.11 7.66
N VAL A 72 10.70 -3.83 8.02
CA VAL A 72 11.54 -4.54 7.05
C VAL A 72 10.74 -5.64 6.34
N ARG A 73 9.94 -6.41 7.07
CA ARG A 73 9.15 -7.51 6.51
C ARG A 73 8.10 -7.03 5.52
N ALA A 74 7.44 -5.90 5.79
CA ALA A 74 6.46 -5.30 4.90
C ALA A 74 7.09 -4.93 3.56
N HIS A 75 8.25 -4.26 3.58
CA HIS A 75 9.02 -3.92 2.38
C HIS A 75 9.41 -5.15 1.56
N LEU A 76 9.97 -6.17 2.23
CA LEU A 76 10.37 -7.42 1.57
C LEU A 76 9.20 -8.13 0.91
N ARG A 77 8.01 -8.14 1.57
CA ARG A 77 6.80 -8.71 0.99
C ARG A 77 6.32 -7.92 -0.22
N GLY A 78 6.32 -6.59 -0.17
CA GLY A 78 5.97 -5.75 -1.32
C GLY A 78 6.86 -6.03 -2.54
N LEU A 79 8.17 -6.22 -2.34
CA LEU A 79 9.08 -6.63 -3.43
C LEU A 79 8.78 -8.05 -3.95
N MET A 80 8.38 -8.97 -3.07
CA MET A 80 8.01 -10.34 -3.44
C MET A 80 6.69 -10.39 -4.22
N ASP A 81 5.70 -9.61 -3.80
CA ASP A 81 4.40 -9.50 -4.47
C ASP A 81 4.57 -8.87 -5.86
N ALA A 82 5.55 -7.97 -6.01
CA ALA A 82 6.00 -7.43 -7.29
C ALA A 82 6.89 -8.40 -8.11
N GLY A 83 7.09 -9.63 -7.65
CA GLY A 83 7.77 -10.70 -8.38
C GLY A 83 9.26 -10.86 -8.11
N MET A 84 9.86 -10.09 -7.19
CA MET A 84 11.25 -10.29 -6.79
C MET A 84 11.35 -11.29 -5.64
N GLY A 85 11.80 -12.51 -5.94
CA GLY A 85 12.02 -13.54 -4.92
C GLY A 85 13.02 -13.12 -3.82
N TRP A 86 12.74 -13.45 -2.56
CA TRP A 86 13.51 -12.99 -1.40
C TRP A 86 15.01 -13.33 -1.40
N LYS A 87 15.41 -14.43 -2.08
CA LYS A 87 16.85 -14.75 -2.26
C LYS A 87 17.55 -13.72 -3.15
N ARG A 88 16.85 -13.20 -4.16
CA ARG A 88 17.32 -12.11 -5.02
C ARG A 88 17.35 -10.80 -4.25
N ILE A 89 16.35 -10.52 -3.41
CA ILE A 89 16.37 -9.37 -2.50
C ILE A 89 17.61 -9.44 -1.58
N ALA A 90 17.90 -10.61 -1.00
CA ALA A 90 19.07 -10.80 -0.14
C ALA A 90 20.39 -10.53 -0.90
N ALA A 91 20.50 -11.04 -2.13
CA ALA A 91 21.66 -10.79 -3.00
C ALA A 91 21.81 -9.31 -3.34
N ALA A 92 20.72 -8.63 -3.73
CA ALA A 92 20.72 -7.20 -4.03
C ALA A 92 21.09 -6.34 -2.80
N ALA A 93 20.67 -6.75 -1.60
CA ALA A 93 21.04 -6.09 -0.35
C ALA A 93 22.50 -6.37 0.10
N GLY A 94 23.18 -7.35 -0.52
CA GLY A 94 24.47 -7.84 -0.03
C GLY A 94 24.37 -8.45 1.37
N VAL A 95 23.26 -9.14 1.69
CA VAL A 95 22.96 -9.75 2.98
C VAL A 95 22.82 -11.27 2.82
N ALA A 96 23.38 -12.05 3.75
CA ALA A 96 23.27 -13.49 3.72
C ALA A 96 21.79 -13.94 3.81
N THR A 97 21.40 -14.94 3.01
CA THR A 97 20.03 -15.49 3.00
C THR A 97 19.58 -15.99 4.37
N SER A 98 20.51 -16.54 5.16
CA SER A 98 20.29 -16.97 6.55
C SER A 98 19.91 -15.83 7.50
N THR A 99 20.18 -14.58 7.12
CA THR A 99 19.76 -13.38 7.89
C THR A 99 18.35 -12.94 7.50
N VAL A 100 17.98 -13.05 6.22
CA VAL A 100 16.67 -12.62 5.70
C VAL A 100 15.56 -13.61 6.08
N TYR A 101 15.83 -14.92 6.01
CA TYR A 101 14.82 -15.95 6.27
C TYR A 101 14.12 -15.82 7.64
N PRO A 102 14.84 -15.65 8.77
CA PRO A 102 14.19 -15.48 10.07
C PRO A 102 13.43 -14.15 10.24
N ILE A 103 13.69 -13.14 9.39
CA ILE A 103 12.94 -11.88 9.39
C ILE A 103 11.57 -12.08 8.75
N LEU A 104 11.51 -12.85 7.66
CA LEU A 104 10.28 -13.15 6.91
C LEU A 104 9.41 -14.20 7.59
N TYR A 105 10.00 -15.35 7.93
CA TYR A 105 9.22 -16.56 8.23
C TYR A 105 9.37 -17.07 9.67
N GLY A 106 10.44 -16.73 10.38
CA GLY A 106 10.73 -17.36 11.67
C GLY A 106 11.14 -18.84 11.51
N LYS A 107 10.87 -19.67 12.52
CA LYS A 107 11.16 -21.12 12.54
C LYS A 107 10.01 -21.87 13.22
N ASN A 108 9.52 -22.94 12.57
CA ASN A 108 8.45 -23.83 13.05
C ASN A 108 7.19 -23.08 13.50
N VAL A 109 6.79 -22.03 12.76
CA VAL A 109 5.66 -21.15 13.16
C VAL A 109 4.33 -21.90 13.21
N ASP A 110 4.18 -22.96 12.42
CA ASP A 110 2.98 -23.81 12.41
C ASP A 110 2.90 -24.77 13.61
N GLN A 111 3.95 -24.86 14.43
CA GLN A 111 4.02 -25.72 15.62
C GLN A 111 4.49 -24.90 16.83
N PRO A 112 3.59 -24.15 17.49
CA PRO A 112 3.95 -23.27 18.62
C PRO A 112 4.64 -23.99 19.78
N ASP A 113 4.32 -25.25 20.01
CA ASP A 113 4.87 -26.06 21.11
C ASP A 113 6.23 -26.70 20.78
N HIS A 114 6.75 -26.52 19.56
CA HIS A 114 8.03 -27.12 19.18
C HIS A 114 9.21 -26.45 19.91
N PRO A 115 10.20 -27.20 20.42
CA PRO A 115 11.34 -26.63 21.18
C PRO A 115 12.13 -25.54 20.42
N GLU A 116 12.20 -25.67 19.10
CA GLU A 116 12.84 -24.71 18.19
C GLU A 116 11.90 -23.63 17.62
N TYR A 117 10.65 -23.52 18.09
CA TYR A 117 9.72 -22.47 17.67
C TYR A 117 10.36 -21.10 17.86
N ARG A 118 10.39 -20.31 16.79
CA ARG A 118 10.83 -18.91 16.80
C ARG A 118 9.89 -18.10 15.92
N PRO A 119 9.18 -17.10 16.46
CA PRO A 119 8.42 -16.21 15.60
C PRO A 119 9.36 -15.39 14.70
N PRO A 120 8.85 -14.81 13.61
CA PRO A 120 9.60 -13.84 12.80
C PRO A 120 10.23 -12.76 13.67
N ARG A 121 11.48 -12.37 13.34
CA ARG A 121 12.25 -11.44 14.17
C ARG A 121 11.49 -10.12 14.39
N LYS A 122 11.34 -9.74 15.67
CA LYS A 122 10.70 -8.47 16.07
C LYS A 122 11.62 -7.26 15.88
N GLN A 123 12.93 -7.46 15.93
CA GLN A 123 13.93 -6.41 15.76
C GLN A 123 15.04 -6.88 14.82
N VAL A 124 15.45 -5.99 13.93
CA VAL A 124 16.53 -6.18 12.96
C VAL A 124 17.62 -5.16 13.26
N ARG A 125 18.89 -5.54 13.16
CA ARG A 125 19.99 -4.58 13.32
C ARG A 125 19.89 -3.49 12.26
N ARG A 126 20.06 -2.22 12.66
CA ARG A 126 19.91 -1.05 11.79
C ARG A 126 20.70 -1.19 10.47
N ASN A 127 21.98 -1.56 10.54
CA ASN A 127 22.81 -1.74 9.35
C ASN A 127 22.28 -2.80 8.35
N VAL A 128 21.61 -3.85 8.82
CA VAL A 128 20.99 -4.88 7.97
C VAL A 128 19.64 -4.38 7.45
N ALA A 129 18.85 -3.74 8.31
CA ALA A 129 17.57 -3.19 7.95
C ALA A 129 17.70 -2.11 6.87
N GLU A 130 18.64 -1.17 7.00
CA GLU A 130 18.92 -0.13 6.01
C GLU A 130 19.30 -0.73 4.65
N LYS A 131 20.16 -1.75 4.62
CA LYS A 131 20.50 -2.46 3.37
C LYS A 131 19.30 -3.11 2.72
N LEU A 132 18.43 -3.76 3.51
CA LEU A 132 17.23 -4.43 2.99
C LEU A 132 16.17 -3.43 2.53
N LEU A 133 15.99 -2.32 3.26
CA LEU A 133 15.06 -1.25 2.92
C LEU A 133 15.53 -0.44 1.69
N ALA A 134 16.85 -0.37 1.45
CA ALA A 134 17.40 0.27 0.26
C ALA A 134 17.22 -0.55 -1.03
N VAL A 135 16.83 -1.83 -0.95
CA VAL A 135 16.60 -2.65 -2.15
C VAL A 135 15.36 -2.18 -2.88
N THR A 136 15.51 -1.94 -4.17
CA THR A 136 14.44 -1.64 -5.12
C THR A 136 14.24 -2.80 -6.10
N LEU A 137 13.14 -2.76 -6.85
CA LEU A 137 12.81 -3.78 -7.86
C LEU A 137 13.80 -3.78 -9.04
N ASP A 138 14.77 -4.67 -8.97
CA ASP A 138 15.62 -5.14 -10.06
C ASP A 138 15.03 -6.39 -10.75
N LEU A 139 14.14 -6.17 -11.72
CA LEU A 139 13.66 -7.19 -12.65
C LEU A 139 14.05 -6.82 -14.08
N ALA A 140 14.56 -7.80 -14.83
CA ALA A 140 14.75 -7.66 -16.28
C ALA A 140 13.40 -7.46 -16.98
N ASP A 141 13.35 -6.73 -18.08
CA ASP A 141 12.08 -6.35 -18.72
C ASP A 141 11.28 -7.55 -19.26
N GLY A 142 11.94 -8.67 -19.54
CA GLY A 142 11.29 -9.93 -19.93
C GLY A 142 10.75 -10.77 -18.76
N ALA A 143 10.99 -10.38 -17.50
CA ALA A 143 10.48 -11.12 -16.34
C ALA A 143 8.95 -11.08 -16.31
N MET A 144 8.32 -12.22 -16.01
CA MET A 144 6.88 -12.32 -15.89
C MET A 144 6.43 -11.85 -14.49
N VAL A 145 5.47 -10.92 -14.45
CA VAL A 145 4.86 -10.35 -13.25
C VAL A 145 3.34 -10.46 -13.32
N ASP A 146 2.65 -10.29 -12.19
CA ASP A 146 1.20 -10.29 -12.19
C ASP A 146 0.63 -9.14 -13.04
N GLY A 147 -0.27 -9.46 -13.96
CA GLY A 147 -0.85 -8.48 -14.88
C GLY A 147 -1.99 -7.64 -14.28
N THR A 148 -2.34 -7.80 -13.01
CA THR A 148 -3.57 -7.24 -12.44
C THR A 148 -3.59 -5.73 -12.50
N GLY A 149 -2.57 -5.05 -11.98
CA GLY A 149 -2.53 -3.60 -12.07
C GLY A 149 -2.31 -3.09 -13.49
N THR A 150 -1.70 -3.88 -14.39
CA THR A 150 -1.62 -3.55 -15.82
C THR A 150 -3.03 -3.46 -16.43
N ARG A 151 -3.87 -4.46 -16.15
CA ARG A 151 -5.26 -4.50 -16.62
C ARG A 151 -6.09 -3.39 -16.02
N ARG A 152 -6.05 -3.22 -14.70
CA ARG A 152 -6.82 -2.19 -13.99
C ARG A 152 -6.54 -0.79 -14.53
N ARG A 153 -5.28 -0.46 -14.79
CA ARG A 153 -4.88 0.82 -15.41
C ARG A 153 -5.48 1.00 -16.80
N LEU A 154 -5.38 0.00 -17.68
CA LEU A 154 -5.97 0.07 -19.02
C LEU A 154 -7.50 0.21 -18.97
N GLN A 155 -8.16 -0.58 -18.12
CA GLN A 155 -9.61 -0.53 -17.92
C GLN A 155 -10.06 0.85 -17.42
N ALA A 156 -9.32 1.43 -16.49
CA ALA A 156 -9.55 2.79 -15.97
C ALA A 156 -9.40 3.87 -17.05
N LEU A 157 -8.42 3.77 -17.95
CA LEU A 157 -8.33 4.71 -19.08
C LEU A 157 -9.55 4.62 -20.01
N VAL A 158 -10.07 3.41 -20.22
CA VAL A 158 -11.29 3.21 -21.02
C VAL A 158 -12.50 3.87 -20.35
N THR A 159 -12.59 3.86 -19.02
CA THR A 159 -13.68 4.55 -18.30
C THR A 159 -13.61 6.07 -18.45
N VAL A 160 -12.39 6.65 -18.50
CA VAL A 160 -12.16 8.08 -18.77
C VAL A 160 -12.62 8.43 -20.19
N GLY A 161 -12.49 7.49 -21.12
CA GLY A 161 -12.99 7.59 -22.50
C GLY A 161 -11.94 7.34 -23.58
N TRP A 162 -10.76 6.87 -23.20
CA TRP A 162 -9.74 6.44 -24.15
C TRP A 162 -10.20 5.17 -24.87
N SER A 163 -10.29 5.19 -26.20
CA SER A 163 -10.69 4.00 -26.95
C SER A 163 -9.59 2.95 -26.94
N GLN A 164 -9.97 1.66 -26.88
CA GLN A 164 -9.00 0.56 -26.90
C GLN A 164 -8.10 0.60 -28.14
N SER A 165 -8.64 1.00 -29.30
CA SER A 165 -7.86 1.19 -30.53
C SER A 165 -6.79 2.28 -30.41
N ARG A 166 -7.09 3.38 -29.71
CA ARG A 166 -6.14 4.47 -29.48
C ARG A 166 -5.07 4.04 -28.49
N LEU A 167 -5.47 3.40 -27.38
CA LEU A 167 -4.53 2.86 -26.39
C LEU A 167 -3.59 1.81 -27.02
N ALA A 168 -4.11 0.92 -27.88
CA ALA A 168 -3.29 -0.03 -28.63
C ALA A 168 -2.27 0.67 -29.54
N SER A 169 -2.70 1.71 -30.27
CA SER A 169 -1.81 2.51 -31.12
C SER A 169 -0.70 3.21 -30.33
N GLU A 170 -1.03 3.81 -29.19
CA GLU A 170 -0.05 4.48 -28.30
C GLU A 170 0.99 3.49 -27.74
N LEU A 171 0.60 2.22 -27.56
CA LEU A 171 1.49 1.15 -27.12
C LEU A 171 2.22 0.46 -28.29
N GLY A 172 1.92 0.82 -29.54
CA GLY A 172 2.45 0.16 -30.72
C GLY A 172 2.00 -1.31 -30.84
N TRP A 173 0.79 -1.62 -30.38
CA TRP A 173 0.23 -2.97 -30.38
C TRP A 173 -0.95 -3.10 -31.34
N THR A 174 -1.22 -4.34 -31.76
CA THR A 174 -2.46 -4.68 -32.46
C THR A 174 -3.64 -4.67 -31.50
N VAL A 175 -4.84 -4.41 -32.02
CA VAL A 175 -6.09 -4.44 -31.23
C VAL A 175 -6.33 -5.82 -30.62
N ALA A 176 -5.92 -6.89 -31.32
CA ALA A 176 -6.02 -8.26 -30.81
C ALA A 176 -5.15 -8.49 -29.57
N ASN A 177 -3.88 -8.07 -29.60
CA ASN A 177 -2.97 -8.20 -28.46
C ASN A 177 -3.47 -7.38 -27.26
N PHE A 178 -3.98 -6.18 -27.53
CA PHE A 178 -4.57 -5.32 -26.50
C PHE A 178 -5.81 -5.98 -25.86
N GLY A 179 -6.70 -6.54 -26.67
CA GLY A 179 -7.90 -7.24 -26.20
C GLY A 179 -7.56 -8.43 -25.31
N HIS A 180 -6.56 -9.23 -25.69
CA HIS A 180 -6.11 -10.35 -24.87
C HIS A 180 -5.57 -9.88 -23.50
N LEU A 181 -4.81 -8.78 -23.49
CA LEU A 181 -4.26 -8.22 -22.26
C LEU A 181 -5.36 -7.70 -21.32
N ILE A 182 -6.25 -6.84 -21.82
CA ILE A 182 -7.23 -6.12 -20.98
C ILE A 182 -8.30 -7.04 -20.38
N HIS A 183 -8.59 -8.17 -21.03
CA HIS A 183 -9.57 -9.16 -20.58
C HIS A 183 -8.97 -10.43 -19.96
N GLY A 184 -7.65 -10.64 -20.07
CA GLY A 184 -6.98 -11.83 -19.57
C GLY A 184 -6.80 -11.84 -18.03
N THR A 185 -6.29 -12.95 -17.51
CA THR A 185 -5.96 -13.14 -16.07
C THR A 185 -4.51 -13.55 -15.84
N GLY A 186 -3.73 -13.69 -16.91
CA GLY A 186 -2.36 -14.21 -16.85
C GLY A 186 -1.30 -13.19 -16.42
N LEU A 187 -0.06 -13.68 -16.41
CA LEU A 187 1.15 -12.89 -16.20
C LEU A 187 1.46 -12.01 -17.41
N VAL A 188 2.16 -10.91 -17.18
CA VAL A 188 2.64 -9.98 -18.21
C VAL A 188 4.14 -9.78 -18.04
N THR A 189 4.85 -9.34 -19.08
CA THR A 189 6.26 -8.98 -18.87
C THR A 189 6.37 -7.67 -18.08
N LYS A 190 7.40 -7.52 -17.26
CA LYS A 190 7.68 -6.30 -16.49
C LYS A 190 7.82 -5.07 -17.41
N GLY A 191 8.44 -5.24 -18.57
CA GLY A 191 8.50 -4.19 -19.60
C GLY A 191 7.11 -3.79 -20.11
N THR A 192 6.20 -4.75 -20.26
CA THR A 192 4.80 -4.46 -20.63
C THR A 192 4.08 -3.68 -19.53
N ALA A 193 4.21 -4.11 -18.27
CA ALA A 193 3.63 -3.43 -17.12
C ALA A 193 4.15 -1.99 -16.98
N ALA A 194 5.45 -1.77 -17.18
CA ALA A 194 6.06 -0.45 -17.16
C ALA A 194 5.52 0.47 -18.26
N ARG A 195 5.47 0.00 -19.51
CA ARG A 195 4.92 0.79 -20.64
C ARG A 195 3.47 1.20 -20.43
N VAL A 196 2.67 0.32 -19.82
CA VAL A 196 1.27 0.60 -19.49
C VAL A 196 1.15 1.59 -18.34
N ARG A 197 2.02 1.50 -17.32
CA ARG A 197 2.10 2.49 -16.24
C ARG A 197 2.42 3.88 -16.79
N ASP A 198 3.44 3.99 -17.65
CA ASP A 198 3.82 5.26 -18.26
C ASP A 198 2.67 5.85 -19.10
N LEU A 199 1.94 5.00 -19.83
CA LEU A 199 0.75 5.45 -20.58
C LEU A 199 -0.35 5.94 -19.64
N TYR A 200 -0.60 5.20 -18.56
CA TYR A 200 -1.60 5.56 -17.56
C TYR A 200 -1.29 6.93 -16.95
N ASP A 201 -0.06 7.15 -16.49
CA ASP A 201 0.38 8.38 -15.84
C ASP A 201 0.19 9.62 -16.73
N ARG A 202 0.33 9.48 -18.05
CA ARG A 202 0.06 10.56 -19.02
C ARG A 202 -1.41 10.82 -19.27
N CYS A 203 -2.24 9.77 -19.22
CA CYS A 203 -3.59 9.79 -19.78
C CYS A 203 -4.72 9.83 -18.73
N TRP A 204 -4.45 9.46 -17.47
CA TRP A 204 -5.50 9.28 -16.46
C TRP A 204 -6.18 10.60 -16.08
N SER A 205 -5.42 11.70 -15.98
CA SER A 205 -5.91 13.04 -15.62
C SER A 205 -6.27 13.91 -16.83
N ALA A 206 -5.98 13.43 -18.04
CA ALA A 206 -6.23 14.14 -19.29
C ALA A 206 -7.22 13.32 -20.17
N PRO A 207 -8.53 13.59 -20.07
CA PRO A 207 -9.50 12.93 -20.94
C PRO A 207 -9.23 13.21 -22.42
N PRO A 208 -9.49 12.26 -23.32
CA PRO A 208 -9.29 12.50 -24.75
C PRO A 208 -10.26 13.57 -25.25
N THR A 209 -9.73 14.56 -25.97
CA THR A 209 -10.54 15.56 -26.67
C THR A 209 -10.93 15.05 -28.06
N ALA A 210 -12.15 15.34 -28.50
CA ALA A 210 -12.62 15.01 -29.84
C ALA A 210 -12.71 16.27 -30.70
N THR A 211 -12.02 16.25 -31.84
CA THR A 211 -12.08 17.25 -32.90
C THR A 211 -13.03 16.81 -34.02
N THR A 212 -13.23 15.50 -34.20
CA THR A 212 -14.12 14.92 -35.22
C THR A 212 -15.32 14.18 -34.62
N ARG A 213 -16.37 13.97 -35.44
CA ARG A 213 -17.54 13.17 -35.06
C ARG A 213 -17.14 11.71 -34.76
N GLN A 214 -16.19 11.17 -35.51
CA GLN A 214 -15.68 9.80 -35.37
C GLN A 214 -14.96 9.62 -34.02
N GLU A 215 -14.12 10.58 -33.64
CA GLU A 215 -13.45 10.60 -32.32
C GLU A 215 -14.46 10.69 -31.19
N ARG A 216 -15.47 11.57 -31.31
CA ARG A 216 -16.55 11.68 -30.32
C ARG A 216 -17.30 10.35 -30.18
N GLY A 217 -17.57 9.67 -31.30
CA GLY A 217 -18.15 8.33 -31.30
C GLY A 217 -17.25 7.29 -30.61
N GLY A 218 -15.93 7.39 -30.80
CA GLY A 218 -14.94 6.55 -30.13
C GLY A 218 -14.96 6.68 -28.61
N ILE A 219 -14.98 7.91 -28.10
CA ILE A 219 -15.05 8.20 -26.67
C ILE A 219 -16.34 7.66 -26.05
N THR A 220 -17.48 7.89 -26.69
CA THR A 220 -18.77 7.39 -26.22
C THR A 220 -18.80 5.86 -26.18
N ARG A 221 -18.26 5.20 -27.20
CA ARG A 221 -18.15 3.74 -27.24
C ARG A 221 -17.24 3.19 -26.15
N ALA A 222 -16.08 3.82 -25.92
CA ALA A 222 -15.15 3.43 -24.86
C ALA A 222 -15.84 3.43 -23.48
N ARG A 223 -16.51 4.54 -23.14
CA ARG A 223 -17.26 4.67 -21.87
C ARG A 223 -18.39 3.66 -21.76
N LYS A 224 -19.10 3.37 -22.86
CA LYS A 224 -20.15 2.35 -22.89
C LYS A 224 -19.59 0.95 -22.60
N VAL A 225 -18.48 0.59 -23.24
CA VAL A 225 -17.80 -0.71 -23.02
C VAL A 225 -17.33 -0.84 -21.58
N ALA A 226 -16.71 0.18 -21.00
CA ALA A 226 -16.31 0.18 -19.60
C ALA A 226 -17.49 -0.10 -18.66
N ARG A 227 -18.64 0.56 -18.87
CA ARG A 227 -19.85 0.32 -18.06
C ARG A 227 -20.39 -1.10 -18.21
N GLN A 228 -20.40 -1.63 -19.44
CA GLN A 228 -20.89 -2.98 -19.71
C GLN A 228 -20.05 -4.05 -19.03
N HIS A 229 -18.73 -3.85 -18.93
CA HIS A 229 -17.83 -4.77 -18.24
C HIS A 229 -17.65 -4.47 -16.75
N GLY A 230 -18.32 -3.44 -16.20
CA GLY A 230 -18.17 -3.05 -14.80
C GLY A 230 -16.75 -2.59 -14.46
N TRP A 231 -16.05 -1.96 -15.40
CA TRP A 231 -14.70 -1.46 -15.17
C TRP A 231 -14.70 -0.22 -14.30
N MET A 232 -13.69 -0.14 -13.43
CA MET A 232 -13.58 0.89 -12.40
C MET A 232 -12.72 2.07 -12.87
N PRO A 233 -13.08 3.32 -12.50
CA PRO A 233 -12.32 4.50 -12.87
C PRO A 233 -11.00 4.62 -12.11
N PRO A 234 -10.07 5.50 -12.55
CA PRO A 234 -8.79 5.75 -11.88
C PRO A 234 -8.93 5.95 -10.37
N MET A 235 -9.84 6.84 -9.94
CA MET A 235 -10.03 7.20 -8.52
C MET A 235 -10.61 6.08 -7.65
N ALA A 236 -11.11 5.00 -8.26
CA ALA A 236 -11.58 3.84 -7.50
C ALA A 236 -10.43 2.94 -7.06
N TRP A 237 -9.22 3.14 -7.57
CA TRP A 237 -8.04 2.40 -7.16
C TRP A 237 -7.09 3.32 -6.38
N ASP A 238 -6.55 2.80 -5.29
CA ASP A 238 -5.44 3.42 -4.58
C ASP A 238 -4.14 3.08 -5.31
N ASP A 239 -3.31 4.09 -5.59
CA ASP A 239 -2.06 3.95 -6.34
C ASP A 239 -1.09 2.95 -5.69
N ASP A 240 -1.14 2.80 -4.37
CA ASP A 240 -0.29 1.87 -3.62
C ASP A 240 -0.78 0.41 -3.70
N THR A 241 -2.06 0.19 -4.00
CA THR A 241 -2.69 -1.15 -3.95
C THR A 241 -3.24 -1.64 -5.29
N ILE A 242 -3.23 -0.80 -6.33
CA ILE A 242 -3.76 -1.15 -7.66
C ILE A 242 -3.10 -2.40 -8.26
N ASP A 243 -1.85 -2.69 -7.90
CA ASP A 243 -1.10 -3.87 -8.37
C ASP A 243 -1.40 -5.16 -7.57
N ASP A 244 -1.99 -5.06 -6.37
CA ASP A 244 -2.33 -6.20 -5.52
C ASP A 244 -3.61 -6.91 -6.02
N PRO A 245 -3.57 -8.19 -6.41
CA PRO A 245 -4.74 -8.96 -6.82
C PRO A 245 -5.85 -9.02 -5.77
N ALA A 246 -5.51 -8.96 -4.48
CA ALA A 246 -6.46 -8.98 -3.38
C ALA A 246 -7.10 -7.61 -3.09
N ALA A 247 -6.53 -6.51 -3.61
CA ALA A 247 -7.07 -5.17 -3.42
C ALA A 247 -8.47 -5.04 -4.02
N ARG A 248 -9.34 -4.31 -3.31
CA ARG A 248 -10.70 -4.02 -3.74
C ARG A 248 -10.83 -2.54 -4.13
N PRO A 249 -11.57 -2.22 -5.18
CA PRO A 249 -11.76 -0.84 -5.58
C PRO A 249 -12.61 -0.10 -4.54
N ASN A 250 -12.22 1.14 -4.24
CA ASN A 250 -13.07 2.07 -3.52
C ASN A 250 -14.17 2.56 -4.47
N VAL A 251 -15.32 1.90 -4.43
CA VAL A 251 -16.48 2.24 -5.25
C VAL A 251 -17.21 3.51 -4.79
N GLY A 252 -16.68 4.20 -3.77
CA GLY A 252 -17.39 5.25 -3.05
C GLY A 252 -18.65 4.71 -2.37
N VAL A 253 -19.32 5.55 -1.59
CA VAL A 253 -20.72 5.29 -1.27
C VAL A 253 -21.48 5.37 -2.60
N PRO A 254 -22.36 4.42 -2.94
CA PRO A 254 -23.18 4.51 -4.15
C PRO A 254 -23.78 5.92 -4.23
N ALA A 255 -23.86 6.51 -5.43
CA ALA A 255 -24.63 7.73 -5.64
C ALA A 255 -25.96 7.55 -4.90
N VAL A 256 -26.19 8.37 -3.85
CA VAL A 256 -27.23 8.14 -2.83
C VAL A 256 -28.47 7.59 -3.52
N THR A 257 -28.89 6.38 -3.17
CA THR A 257 -30.05 5.76 -3.84
C THR A 257 -31.25 6.68 -3.64
N THR A 258 -32.26 6.59 -4.52
CA THR A 258 -33.49 7.37 -4.32
C THR A 258 -34.05 7.18 -2.91
N ASN A 259 -33.97 5.97 -2.37
CA ASN A 259 -34.42 5.67 -0.99
C ASN A 259 -33.55 6.32 0.08
N ALA A 260 -32.22 6.31 -0.05
CA ALA A 260 -31.36 6.99 0.91
C ALA A 260 -31.55 8.52 0.88
N ARG A 261 -31.82 9.11 -0.30
CA ARG A 261 -32.17 10.55 -0.38
C ARG A 261 -33.50 10.85 0.30
N ILE A 262 -34.46 9.93 0.24
CA ILE A 262 -35.77 10.09 0.88
C ILE A 262 -35.62 9.99 2.40
N GLU A 263 -34.77 9.08 2.89
CA GLU A 263 -34.48 8.96 4.32
C GLU A 263 -33.79 10.21 4.86
N ASP A 264 -32.77 10.73 4.16
CA ASP A 264 -32.11 11.98 4.55
C ASP A 264 -33.11 13.15 4.63
N VAL A 265 -34.07 13.23 3.69
CA VAL A 265 -35.13 14.24 3.73
C VAL A 265 -36.05 14.04 4.94
N ARG A 266 -36.41 12.79 5.27
CA ARG A 266 -37.24 12.49 6.44
C ARG A 266 -36.55 12.94 7.73
N GLU A 267 -35.30 12.56 7.93
CA GLU A 267 -34.53 12.94 9.11
C GLU A 267 -34.42 14.47 9.24
N LEU A 268 -34.15 15.17 8.14
CA LEU A 268 -34.05 16.63 8.16
C LEU A 268 -35.39 17.32 8.44
N LEU A 269 -36.51 16.76 7.96
CA LEU A 269 -37.85 17.26 8.30
C LEU A 269 -38.19 17.01 9.78
N GLU A 270 -37.84 15.85 10.33
CA GLU A 270 -38.00 15.53 11.75
C GLU A 270 -37.19 16.46 12.66
N LEU A 271 -36.00 16.86 12.21
CA LEU A 271 -35.16 17.88 12.87
C LEU A 271 -35.69 19.31 12.70
N GLY A 272 -36.80 19.49 11.98
CA GLY A 272 -37.44 20.77 11.75
C GLY A 272 -36.71 21.67 10.76
N GLU A 273 -35.82 21.13 9.92
CA GLU A 273 -35.14 21.93 8.90
C GLU A 273 -36.13 22.41 7.83
N HIS A 274 -35.93 23.64 7.36
CA HIS A 274 -36.79 24.23 6.35
C HIS A 274 -36.56 23.57 4.96
N PRO A 275 -37.61 23.27 4.17
CA PRO A 275 -37.52 22.61 2.87
C PRO A 275 -36.48 23.17 1.89
N ASP A 276 -36.28 24.49 1.84
CA ASP A 276 -35.24 25.10 0.99
C ASP A 276 -33.81 24.77 1.44
N MET A 277 -33.58 24.68 2.76
CA MET A 277 -32.29 24.29 3.34
C MET A 277 -32.02 22.80 3.13
N ILE A 278 -33.06 21.97 3.29
CA ILE A 278 -33.02 20.54 2.97
C ILE A 278 -32.63 20.36 1.50
N ALA A 279 -33.30 21.07 0.58
CA ALA A 279 -33.00 21.00 -0.85
C ALA A 279 -31.55 21.42 -1.17
N ALA A 280 -31.07 22.50 -0.55
CA ALA A 280 -29.69 22.96 -0.70
C ALA A 280 -28.67 21.92 -0.17
N ARG A 281 -28.95 21.29 0.97
CA ARG A 281 -28.09 20.28 1.62
C ARG A 281 -28.04 18.98 0.82
N ILE A 282 -29.15 18.57 0.23
CA ILE A 282 -29.26 17.42 -0.69
C ILE A 282 -28.68 17.74 -2.09
N GLY A 283 -28.45 19.02 -2.40
CA GLY A 283 -27.90 19.47 -3.68
C GLY A 283 -28.91 19.44 -4.83
N MET A 284 -30.21 19.58 -4.52
CA MET A 284 -31.30 19.58 -5.51
C MET A 284 -32.09 20.88 -5.46
N LYS A 285 -32.72 21.26 -6.58
CA LYS A 285 -33.74 22.32 -6.55
C LYS A 285 -34.95 21.84 -5.74
N ALA A 286 -35.53 22.69 -4.89
CA ALA A 286 -36.69 22.34 -4.07
C ALA A 286 -37.87 21.77 -4.89
N SER A 287 -38.10 22.29 -6.09
CA SER A 287 -39.12 21.76 -7.02
C SER A 287 -38.81 20.35 -7.52
N SER A 288 -37.53 20.06 -7.82
CA SER A 288 -37.10 18.72 -8.25
C SER A 288 -37.10 17.72 -7.10
N LEU A 289 -36.77 18.16 -5.89
CA LEU A 289 -36.84 17.33 -4.69
C LEU A 289 -38.30 17.01 -4.33
N HIS A 290 -39.19 18.00 -4.40
CA HIS A 290 -40.62 17.79 -4.17
C HIS A 290 -41.24 16.79 -5.18
N GLU A 291 -40.90 16.87 -6.46
CA GLU A 291 -41.39 15.90 -7.46
C GLU A 291 -40.80 14.49 -7.27
N LEU A 292 -39.56 14.39 -6.77
CA LEU A 292 -38.97 13.11 -6.37
C LEU A 292 -39.74 12.49 -5.20
N LEU A 293 -40.03 13.27 -4.16
CA LEU A 293 -40.83 12.82 -3.01
C LEU A 293 -42.24 12.43 -3.43
N ARG A 294 -42.92 13.23 -4.27
CA ARG A 294 -44.28 12.93 -4.75
C ARG A 294 -44.39 11.57 -5.43
N ARG A 295 -43.33 11.12 -6.11
CA ARG A 295 -43.31 9.85 -6.85
C ARG A 295 -42.97 8.63 -5.99
N ASN A 296 -42.25 8.82 -4.88
CA ASN A 296 -41.62 7.72 -4.14
C ASN A 296 -41.97 7.69 -2.64
N ALA A 297 -42.41 8.82 -2.07
CA ALA A 297 -42.75 9.02 -0.65
C ALA A 297 -43.78 10.19 -0.51
N PRO A 298 -45.05 9.98 -0.93
CA PRO A 298 -46.07 11.02 -1.00
C PRO A 298 -46.42 11.66 0.36
N GLU A 299 -46.23 10.91 1.45
CA GLU A 299 -46.38 11.40 2.83
C GLU A 299 -45.39 12.53 3.13
N LEU A 300 -44.10 12.33 2.82
CA LEU A 300 -43.06 13.34 3.00
C LEU A 300 -43.21 14.50 2.03
N ALA A 301 -43.74 14.26 0.82
CA ALA A 301 -44.01 15.34 -0.15
C ALA A 301 -45.04 16.35 0.39
N THR A 302 -46.06 15.85 1.09
CA THR A 302 -47.12 16.68 1.70
C THR A 302 -46.54 17.54 2.83
N GLU A 303 -45.76 16.95 3.72
CA GLU A 303 -45.08 17.65 4.80
C GLU A 303 -44.08 18.69 4.28
N PHE A 304 -43.20 18.29 3.35
CA PHE A 304 -42.24 19.18 2.71
C PHE A 304 -42.93 20.37 1.99
N GLY A 305 -44.06 20.11 1.32
CA GLY A 305 -44.84 21.14 0.64
C GLY A 305 -45.55 22.12 1.57
N THR A 306 -46.16 21.62 2.65
CA THR A 306 -46.87 22.46 3.64
C THR A 306 -45.91 23.40 4.37
N LEU A 307 -44.73 22.92 4.77
CA LEU A 307 -43.70 23.72 5.43
C LEU A 307 -43.10 24.77 4.48
N ALA A 308 -42.93 24.43 3.19
CA ALA A 308 -42.45 25.38 2.17
C ALA A 308 -43.45 26.50 1.86
N HIS A 309 -44.72 26.36 2.24
CA HIS A 309 -45.75 27.37 2.02
C HIS A 309 -45.90 28.34 3.22
N ARG A 310 -45.69 27.88 4.46
CA ARG A 310 -45.79 28.70 5.68
C ARG A 310 -44.85 29.93 5.65
N ARG A 311 -43.65 29.80 5.09
CA ARG A 311 -42.71 30.94 4.97
C ARG A 311 -43.13 31.99 3.93
N ARG A 312 -43.88 31.59 2.90
CA ARG A 312 -44.41 32.54 1.89
C ARG A 312 -45.55 33.39 2.44
N THR A 313 -46.33 32.86 3.36
CA THR A 313 -47.40 33.61 4.04
C THR A 313 -46.86 34.48 5.16
N GLU A 314 -45.84 34.04 5.91
CA GLU A 314 -45.22 34.82 7.00
C GLU A 314 -44.27 35.92 6.51
N GLY A 315 -43.65 35.76 5.32
CA GLY A 315 -42.84 36.80 4.69
C GLY A 315 -43.66 37.86 3.93
N SER A 316 -44.97 37.65 3.72
CA SER A 316 -45.85 38.57 2.99
C SER A 316 -46.67 39.49 3.90
N THR A 317 -46.66 39.28 5.21
CA THR A 317 -47.36 40.12 6.21
C THR A 317 -46.43 41.09 6.95
N ALA A 318 -45.17 41.18 6.55
CA ALA A 318 -44.16 42.09 7.11
C ALA A 318 -43.59 43.08 6.07
N ALA A 319 -44.44 43.56 5.16
CA ALA A 319 -44.15 44.67 4.25
C ALA A 319 -45.30 45.68 4.26
#